data_AF-A0A078KZ09-F1
#
_entry.id   AF-A0A078KZ09-F1
#
_cell.length_a   1.000
_cell.length_b   1.000
_cell.length_c   1.000
_cell.angle_alpha   90.00
_cell.angle_beta   90.00
_cell.angle_gamma   90.00
#
_symmetry.space_group_name_H-M   'P 1'
#
loop_
_entity.id
_entity.type
_entity.pdbx_description
1 polymer ?
#
loop_
_entity_poly.entity_id
_entity_poly.type
_entity_poly.pdbx_seq_one_letter_code
_entity_poly.pdbx_strand_id
1 'polypeptide(L)'
;MGGSYNDWLKPSETELREIATIERLIASNKLILAEAHLKRLPLDTLLRFTELNQTIKTYCDKAEQASIWRKHLEYFKEGDFSLQEQRTLSISQLVKGYYFYWLAVERREQETEHFGANELEFLHKSAEQRCFNAYNSLSTWAFDLYKEGSNDHFELFLKYAEEASKYHWTPGFLLVYKACLKTAALNNYPLSYYQLALEALVTARKLSEYSDSLMAQNNAYFGRGIVEGNNHQFTSWDKAIARTIAVSKLPISLGNDAYSKGSQRARLLISEFEDTIVDNLQSPHPRLM
;
A
#
# COMPACT_ATOMS: atom_id res chain seq x y z
N MET A 1 13.67 -17.91 16.58
CA MET A 1 14.89 -18.00 15.76
C MET A 1 14.75 -16.95 14.67
N GLY A 2 15.35 -15.77 14.89
CA GLY A 2 15.23 -14.63 13.97
C GLY A 2 16.26 -14.76 12.86
N GLY A 3 15.84 -15.23 11.70
CA GLY A 3 16.70 -15.32 10.51
C GLY A 3 16.47 -14.16 9.54
N SER A 4 17.42 -13.95 8.64
CA SER A 4 17.31 -13.05 7.48
C SER A 4 16.17 -13.46 6.54
N TYR A 5 15.84 -12.65 5.54
CA TYR A 5 14.89 -13.05 4.49
C TYR A 5 15.30 -14.38 3.83
N ASN A 6 16.59 -14.55 3.57
CA ASN A 6 17.14 -15.80 3.03
C ASN A 6 16.92 -16.98 3.97
N ASP A 7 16.99 -16.77 5.28
CA ASP A 7 16.68 -17.82 6.25
C ASP A 7 15.18 -18.14 6.29
N TRP A 8 14.32 -17.12 6.21
CA TRP A 8 12.87 -17.31 6.10
C TRP A 8 12.52 -18.11 4.85
N LEU A 9 13.21 -17.88 3.73
CA LEU A 9 13.00 -18.61 2.48
C LEU A 9 13.55 -20.04 2.47
N LYS A 10 14.38 -20.48 3.42
CA LYS A 10 14.96 -21.83 3.38
C LYS A 10 13.86 -22.89 3.47
N PRO A 11 13.62 -23.69 2.40
CA PRO A 11 12.60 -24.70 2.43
C PRO A 11 13.12 -25.98 3.07
N SER A 12 12.24 -26.67 3.78
CA SER A 12 12.43 -28.07 4.17
C SER A 12 12.27 -29.01 2.97
N GLU A 13 12.79 -30.24 3.07
CA GLU A 13 12.55 -31.26 2.03
C GLU A 13 11.06 -31.52 1.78
N THR A 14 10.25 -31.47 2.84
CA THR A 14 8.79 -31.65 2.75
C THR A 14 8.17 -30.54 1.92
N GLU A 15 8.57 -29.29 2.17
CA GLU A 15 8.09 -28.13 1.41
C GLU A 15 8.49 -28.20 -0.07
N LEU A 16 9.74 -28.62 -0.36
CA LEU A 16 10.18 -28.82 -1.75
C LEU A 16 9.34 -29.88 -2.48
N ARG A 17 9.01 -30.99 -1.82
CA ARG A 17 8.15 -32.04 -2.40
C ARG A 17 6.72 -31.53 -2.63
N GLU A 18 6.20 -30.72 -1.71
CA GLU A 18 4.87 -30.16 -1.83
C GLU A 18 4.79 -29.11 -2.94
N ILE A 19 5.77 -28.21 -3.04
CA ILE A 19 5.92 -27.25 -4.14
C ILE A 19 5.92 -27.98 -5.48
N ALA A 20 6.76 -29.01 -5.64
CA ALA A 20 6.84 -29.80 -6.87
C ALA A 20 5.52 -30.51 -7.21
N THR A 21 4.76 -30.91 -6.19
CA THR A 21 3.44 -31.53 -6.37
C THR A 21 2.42 -30.52 -6.90
N ILE A 22 2.34 -29.34 -6.27
CA ILE A 22 1.41 -28.27 -6.68
C ILE A 22 1.77 -27.77 -8.08
N GLU A 23 3.05 -27.55 -8.37
CA GLU A 23 3.53 -27.15 -9.69
C GLU A 23 3.10 -28.16 -10.78
N ARG A 24 3.26 -29.46 -10.52
CA ARG A 24 2.83 -30.50 -11.46
C ARG A 24 1.31 -30.50 -11.67
N LEU A 25 0.52 -30.25 -10.63
CA LEU A 25 -0.93 -30.15 -10.75
C LEU A 25 -1.32 -28.96 -11.62
N ILE A 26 -0.69 -27.80 -11.43
CA ILE A 26 -0.91 -26.60 -12.26
C ILE A 26 -0.53 -26.89 -13.72
N ALA A 27 0.68 -27.42 -13.96
CA ALA A 27 1.18 -27.73 -15.29
C ALA A 27 0.33 -28.78 -16.03
N SER A 28 -0.28 -29.71 -15.30
CA SER A 28 -1.18 -30.73 -15.86
C SER A 28 -2.64 -30.28 -15.94
N ASN A 29 -2.92 -28.98 -15.77
CA ASN A 29 -4.27 -28.38 -15.76
C ASN A 29 -5.24 -28.99 -14.73
N LYS A 30 -4.73 -29.55 -13.62
CA LYS A 30 -5.52 -30.09 -12.51
C LYS A 30 -5.79 -28.99 -11.48
N LEU A 31 -6.38 -27.88 -11.92
CA LEU A 31 -6.45 -26.63 -11.17
C LEU A 31 -7.25 -26.72 -9.87
N ILE A 32 -8.37 -27.46 -9.86
CA ILE A 32 -9.19 -27.66 -8.64
C ILE A 32 -8.37 -28.34 -7.53
N LEU A 33 -7.54 -29.32 -7.88
CA LEU A 33 -6.68 -29.99 -6.92
C LEU A 33 -5.56 -29.05 -6.43
N ALA A 34 -4.93 -28.30 -7.35
CA ALA A 34 -3.91 -27.31 -6.99
C ALA A 34 -4.46 -26.26 -6.02
N GLU A 35 -5.62 -25.68 -6.32
CA GLU A 35 -6.32 -24.71 -5.46
C GLU A 35 -6.67 -25.32 -4.10
N ALA A 36 -7.15 -26.57 -4.05
CA ALA A 36 -7.46 -27.26 -2.79
C ALA A 36 -6.23 -27.46 -1.90
N HIS A 37 -5.06 -27.76 -2.49
CA HIS A 37 -3.79 -27.81 -1.76
C HIS A 37 -3.41 -26.44 -1.20
N LEU A 38 -3.37 -25.42 -2.06
CA LEU A 38 -3.00 -24.04 -1.68
C LEU A 38 -3.93 -23.48 -0.60
N LYS A 39 -5.24 -23.76 -0.67
CA LYS A 39 -6.22 -23.35 0.35
C LYS A 39 -6.03 -23.99 1.71
N ARG A 40 -5.25 -25.06 1.84
CA ARG A 40 -4.98 -25.70 3.13
C ARG A 40 -3.71 -25.18 3.80
N LEU A 41 -2.85 -24.51 3.04
CA LEU A 41 -1.60 -23.99 3.56
C LEU A 41 -1.85 -22.85 4.58
N PRO A 42 -1.07 -22.80 5.67
CA PRO A 42 -0.91 -21.60 6.48
C PRO A 42 -0.40 -20.42 5.63
N LEU A 43 -0.71 -19.20 6.03
CA LEU A 43 -0.34 -18.00 5.26
C LEU A 43 1.17 -17.90 5.03
N ASP A 44 1.97 -18.14 6.07
CA ASP A 44 3.44 -18.14 5.98
C ASP A 44 3.94 -19.10 4.89
N THR A 45 3.51 -20.36 4.95
CA THR A 45 3.91 -21.40 3.98
C THR A 45 3.44 -21.06 2.57
N LEU A 46 2.19 -20.59 2.41
CA LEU A 46 1.66 -20.17 1.11
C LEU A 46 2.52 -19.06 0.50
N LEU A 47 2.89 -18.06 1.29
CA LEU A 47 3.74 -16.95 0.84
C LEU A 47 5.13 -17.41 0.45
N ARG A 48 5.77 -18.24 1.28
CA ARG A 48 7.07 -18.86 0.95
C ARG A 48 6.98 -19.64 -0.36
N PHE A 49 5.91 -20.41 -0.59
CA PHE A 49 5.74 -21.15 -1.85
C PHE A 49 5.64 -20.21 -3.06
N THR A 50 4.96 -19.07 -2.92
CA THR A 50 4.91 -18.07 -3.99
C THR A 50 6.24 -17.36 -4.22
N GLU A 51 7.11 -17.23 -3.22
CA GLU A 51 8.45 -16.66 -3.42
C GLU A 51 9.46 -17.69 -3.97
N LEU A 52 9.28 -18.97 -3.64
CA LEU A 52 10.15 -20.06 -4.08
C LEU A 52 9.81 -20.61 -5.47
N ASN A 53 8.57 -20.46 -5.94
CA ASN A 53 8.13 -21.05 -7.21
C ASN A 53 7.27 -20.08 -8.04
N GLN A 54 7.79 -19.71 -9.22
CA GLN A 54 7.15 -18.76 -10.12
C GLN A 54 5.83 -19.29 -10.70
N THR A 55 5.69 -20.60 -10.93
CA THR A 55 4.45 -21.22 -11.41
C THR A 55 3.33 -21.04 -10.38
N ILE A 56 3.61 -21.32 -9.11
CA ILE A 56 2.68 -21.12 -8.00
C ILE A 56 2.35 -19.63 -7.82
N LYS A 57 3.36 -18.74 -7.85
CA LYS A 57 3.16 -17.29 -7.78
C LYS A 57 2.18 -16.79 -8.84
N THR A 58 2.49 -17.11 -10.10
CA THR A 58 1.71 -16.69 -11.27
C THR A 58 0.29 -17.24 -11.22
N TYR A 59 0.12 -18.48 -10.76
CA TYR A 59 -1.21 -19.07 -10.58
C TYR A 59 -2.01 -18.36 -9.49
N CYS A 60 -1.43 -18.13 -8.31
CA CYS A 60 -2.12 -17.52 -7.18
C CYS A 60 -2.43 -16.03 -7.39
N ASP A 61 -1.69 -15.33 -8.24
CA ASP A 61 -1.93 -13.91 -8.55
C ASP A 61 -3.06 -13.66 -9.57
N LYS A 62 -3.64 -14.72 -10.13
CA LYS A 62 -4.81 -14.61 -11.01
C LYS A 62 -6.07 -14.23 -10.21
N ALA A 63 -6.95 -13.44 -10.84
CA ALA A 63 -8.19 -12.97 -10.21
C ALA A 63 -9.12 -14.12 -9.77
N GLU A 64 -9.16 -15.23 -10.53
CA GLU A 64 -9.97 -16.41 -10.20
C GLU A 64 -9.50 -17.09 -8.91
N GLN A 65 -8.25 -16.87 -8.52
CA GLN A 65 -7.64 -17.45 -7.32
C GLN A 65 -7.78 -16.55 -6.08
N ALA A 66 -8.55 -15.46 -6.17
CA ALA A 66 -8.80 -14.54 -5.06
C ALA A 66 -9.28 -15.24 -3.77
N SER A 67 -10.02 -16.34 -3.90
CA SER A 67 -10.52 -17.11 -2.75
C SER A 67 -9.42 -17.80 -1.92
N ILE A 68 -8.25 -18.07 -2.50
CA ILE A 68 -7.08 -18.59 -1.76
C ILE A 68 -6.62 -17.55 -0.73
N TRP A 69 -6.66 -16.28 -1.10
CA TRP A 69 -6.17 -15.17 -0.27
C TRP A 69 -7.24 -14.64 0.70
N ARG A 70 -8.51 -14.53 0.29
CA ARG A 70 -9.58 -13.98 1.16
C ARG A 70 -9.71 -14.69 2.50
N LYS A 71 -9.55 -16.02 2.53
CA LYS A 71 -9.61 -16.77 3.81
C LYS A 71 -8.54 -16.33 4.80
N HIS A 72 -7.46 -15.71 4.34
CA HIS A 72 -6.35 -15.23 5.16
C HIS A 72 -6.54 -13.81 5.66
N LEU A 73 -7.60 -13.09 5.28
CA LEU A 73 -7.90 -11.77 5.86
C LEU A 73 -8.13 -11.85 7.37
N GLU A 74 -8.77 -12.93 7.85
CA GLU A 74 -9.00 -13.17 9.28
C GLU A 74 -7.69 -13.32 10.08
N TYR A 75 -6.57 -13.62 9.42
CA TYR A 75 -5.26 -13.67 10.08
C TYR A 75 -4.86 -12.30 10.68
N PHE A 76 -5.32 -11.21 10.08
CA PHE A 76 -4.98 -9.84 10.48
C PHE A 76 -6.06 -9.17 11.34
N LYS A 77 -7.06 -9.92 11.78
CA LYS A 77 -8.15 -9.38 12.57
C LYS A 77 -7.69 -9.14 14.01
N GLU A 78 -7.83 -7.90 14.46
CA GLU A 78 -7.48 -7.49 15.83
C GLU A 78 -8.62 -6.67 16.43
N GLY A 79 -9.34 -7.26 17.39
CA GLY A 79 -10.54 -6.62 17.96
C GLY A 79 -11.57 -6.28 16.88
N ASP A 80 -11.90 -5.00 16.75
CA ASP A 80 -12.85 -4.47 15.75
C ASP A 80 -12.18 -4.15 14.41
N PHE A 81 -10.85 -4.23 14.31
CA PHE A 81 -10.14 -4.01 13.05
C PHE A 81 -10.13 -5.27 12.18
N SER A 82 -10.49 -5.09 10.92
CA SER A 82 -10.31 -6.09 9.86
C SER A 82 -9.83 -5.39 8.59
N LEU A 83 -8.95 -6.05 7.83
CA LEU A 83 -8.58 -5.58 6.50
C LEU A 83 -9.78 -5.58 5.55
N GLN A 84 -9.90 -4.52 4.77
CA GLN A 84 -10.98 -4.31 3.80
C GLN A 84 -10.42 -4.32 2.37
N GLU A 85 -11.06 -5.04 1.46
CA GLU A 85 -10.70 -5.02 0.04
C GLU A 85 -11.00 -3.66 -0.57
N GLN A 86 -10.11 -3.14 -1.42
CA GLN A 86 -10.30 -1.92 -2.20
C GLN A 86 -9.92 -2.18 -3.66
N ARG A 87 -10.59 -1.53 -4.61
CA ARG A 87 -10.46 -1.88 -6.05
C ARG A 87 -9.09 -1.60 -6.68
N THR A 88 -8.29 -0.73 -6.09
CA THR A 88 -6.94 -0.38 -6.59
C THR A 88 -5.90 -1.49 -6.35
N LEU A 89 -6.24 -2.54 -5.58
CA LEU A 89 -5.34 -3.64 -5.23
C LEU A 89 -6.05 -4.98 -5.40
N SER A 90 -5.32 -6.00 -5.86
CA SER A 90 -5.80 -7.37 -5.75
C SER A 90 -5.79 -7.83 -4.28
N ILE A 91 -6.64 -8.80 -3.94
CA ILE A 91 -6.60 -9.41 -2.60
C ILE A 91 -5.23 -10.06 -2.30
N SER A 92 -4.54 -10.61 -3.31
CA SER A 92 -3.22 -11.19 -3.14
C SER A 92 -2.20 -10.12 -2.75
N GLN A 93 -2.22 -8.96 -3.41
CA GLN A 93 -1.38 -7.82 -3.09
C GLN A 93 -1.66 -7.30 -1.67
N LEU A 94 -2.94 -7.15 -1.29
CA LEU A 94 -3.33 -6.70 0.05
C LEU A 94 -2.77 -7.63 1.13
N VAL A 95 -3.02 -8.94 1.02
CA VAL A 95 -2.58 -9.95 2.01
C VAL A 95 -1.06 -10.07 2.05
N LYS A 96 -0.40 -10.20 0.89
CA LYS A 96 1.08 -10.29 0.80
C LYS A 96 1.74 -9.05 1.39
N GLY A 97 1.25 -7.88 0.99
CA GLY A 97 1.77 -6.59 1.44
C GLY A 97 1.71 -6.44 2.95
N TYR A 98 0.55 -6.73 3.56
CA TYR A 98 0.38 -6.67 5.01
C TYR A 98 1.25 -7.69 5.74
N TYR A 99 1.35 -8.92 5.24
CA TYR A 99 2.19 -9.95 5.86
C TYR A 99 3.68 -9.58 5.86
N PHE A 100 4.21 -9.12 4.71
CA PHE A 100 5.60 -8.68 4.64
C PHE A 100 5.86 -7.44 5.51
N TYR A 101 4.88 -6.53 5.62
CA TYR A 101 5.00 -5.40 6.54
C TYR A 101 5.05 -5.86 8.00
N TRP A 102 4.22 -6.83 8.38
CA TRP A 102 4.24 -7.42 9.71
C TRP A 102 5.59 -8.08 10.02
N LEU A 103 6.15 -8.87 9.08
CA LEU A 103 7.49 -9.43 9.23
C LEU A 103 8.55 -8.34 9.39
N ALA A 104 8.46 -7.23 8.66
CA ALA A 104 9.39 -6.11 8.83
C ALA A 104 9.32 -5.51 10.25
N VAL A 105 8.10 -5.37 10.81
CA VAL A 105 7.91 -4.92 12.19
C VAL A 105 8.51 -5.91 13.19
N GLU A 106 8.33 -7.22 13.00
CA GLU A 106 8.98 -8.22 13.85
C GLU A 106 10.51 -8.14 13.78
N ARG A 107 11.10 -7.85 12.62
CA ARG A 107 12.56 -7.65 12.50
C ARG A 107 13.04 -6.43 13.23
N ARG A 108 12.33 -5.32 13.11
CA ARG A 108 12.61 -4.10 13.87
C ARG A 108 12.65 -4.35 15.38
N GLU A 109 11.77 -5.21 15.90
CA GLU A 109 11.73 -5.54 17.34
C GLU A 109 12.89 -6.47 17.78
N GLN A 110 13.45 -7.23 16.84
CA GLN A 110 14.58 -8.13 17.08
C GLN A 110 15.95 -7.44 16.88
N GLU A 111 15.98 -6.42 16.03
CA GLU A 111 17.17 -5.63 15.71
C GLU A 111 17.32 -4.45 16.67
N THR A 112 18.56 -4.04 16.94
CA THR A 112 18.82 -2.89 17.83
C THR A 112 18.66 -1.54 17.12
N GLU A 113 18.58 -1.55 15.79
CA GLU A 113 18.53 -0.37 14.94
C GLU A 113 17.23 -0.35 14.14
N HIS A 114 16.59 0.82 14.09
CA HIS A 114 15.48 1.05 13.17
C HIS A 114 15.99 1.07 11.73
N PHE A 115 15.25 0.43 10.83
CA PHE A 115 15.59 0.26 9.41
C PHE A 115 16.89 -0.53 9.19
N GLY A 116 17.12 -1.57 9.99
CA GLY A 116 18.17 -2.55 9.70
C GLY A 116 17.92 -3.32 8.40
N ALA A 117 18.93 -4.07 7.95
CA ALA A 117 18.92 -4.70 6.63
C ALA A 117 17.75 -5.67 6.43
N ASN A 118 17.39 -6.47 7.46
CA ASN A 118 16.29 -7.42 7.32
C ASN A 118 14.94 -6.71 7.35
N GLU A 119 14.77 -5.68 8.20
CA GLU A 119 13.57 -4.84 8.17
C GLU A 119 13.37 -4.24 6.77
N LEU A 120 14.40 -3.61 6.19
CA LEU A 120 14.34 -2.97 4.89
C LEU A 120 14.02 -3.96 3.76
N GLU A 121 14.59 -5.16 3.79
CA GLU A 121 14.31 -6.19 2.78
C GLU A 121 12.82 -6.57 2.78
N PHE A 122 12.22 -6.79 3.94
CA PHE A 122 10.78 -7.06 4.06
C PHE A 122 9.92 -5.84 3.72
N LEU A 123 10.34 -4.62 4.08
CA LEU A 123 9.64 -3.40 3.66
C LEU A 123 9.63 -3.25 2.13
N HIS A 124 10.74 -3.53 1.44
CA HIS A 124 10.78 -3.51 -0.02
C HIS A 124 9.87 -4.55 -0.64
N LYS A 125 9.88 -5.79 -0.13
CA LYS A 125 8.93 -6.85 -0.55
C LYS A 125 7.47 -6.45 -0.35
N SER A 126 7.17 -5.80 0.78
CA SER A 126 5.84 -5.27 1.06
C SER A 126 5.45 -4.13 0.11
N ALA A 127 6.40 -3.25 -0.24
CA ALA A 127 6.21 -2.16 -1.18
C ALA A 127 6.06 -2.63 -2.64
N GLU A 128 6.66 -3.76 -3.04
CA GLU A 128 6.40 -4.41 -4.34
C GLU A 128 4.93 -4.83 -4.46
N GLN A 129 4.31 -5.22 -3.35
CA GLN A 129 2.87 -5.52 -3.24
C GLN A 129 2.01 -4.28 -3.01
N ARG A 130 2.61 -3.09 -3.15
CA ARG A 130 1.94 -1.81 -3.04
C ARG A 130 1.35 -1.57 -1.65
N CYS A 131 1.94 -2.08 -0.57
CA CYS A 131 1.43 -1.84 0.78
C CYS A 131 1.63 -0.38 1.22
N PHE A 132 0.58 0.27 1.73
CA PHE A 132 0.66 1.65 2.24
C PHE A 132 1.65 1.78 3.40
N ASN A 133 1.58 0.86 4.37
CA ASN A 133 2.39 0.90 5.58
C ASN A 133 3.89 0.79 5.27
N ALA A 134 4.24 0.02 4.24
CA ALA A 134 5.59 -0.06 3.73
C ALA A 134 6.02 1.23 3.03
N TYR A 135 5.20 1.80 2.13
CA TYR A 135 5.50 3.10 1.51
C TYR A 135 5.69 4.21 2.53
N ASN A 136 4.84 4.28 3.56
CA ASN A 136 4.98 5.25 4.65
C ASN A 136 6.28 5.07 5.44
N SER A 137 6.66 3.81 5.72
CA SER A 137 7.88 3.49 6.47
C SER A 137 9.14 3.78 5.64
N LEU A 138 9.19 3.34 4.38
CA LEU A 138 10.29 3.60 3.44
C LEU A 138 10.43 5.10 3.11
N SER A 139 9.31 5.83 3.00
CA SER A 139 9.33 7.29 2.85
C SER A 139 9.95 7.96 4.09
N THR A 140 9.64 7.47 5.29
CA THR A 140 10.26 7.97 6.53
C THR A 140 11.76 7.68 6.57
N TRP A 141 12.17 6.44 6.28
CA TRP A 141 13.58 6.05 6.17
C TRP A 141 14.36 6.93 5.18
N ALA A 142 13.85 7.09 3.95
CA ALA A 142 14.51 7.90 2.93
C ALA A 142 14.59 9.38 3.33
N PHE A 143 13.57 9.91 4.02
CA PHE A 143 13.60 11.27 4.53
C PHE A 143 14.67 11.48 5.60
N ASP A 144 14.81 10.53 6.53
CA ASP A 144 15.78 10.63 7.62
C ASP A 144 17.21 10.63 7.04
N LEU A 145 17.51 9.77 6.07
CA LEU A 145 18.79 9.78 5.34
C LEU A 145 19.02 11.06 4.53
N TYR A 146 17.98 11.58 3.87
CA TYR A 146 18.07 12.87 3.16
C TYR A 146 18.41 14.01 4.12
N LYS A 147 17.74 14.06 5.29
CA LYS A 147 17.97 15.07 6.32
C LYS A 147 19.39 15.02 6.88
N GLU A 148 20.00 13.85 6.91
CA GLU A 148 21.40 13.64 7.33
C GLU A 148 22.42 13.98 6.23
N GLY A 149 21.98 14.39 5.05
CA GLY A 149 22.83 14.88 3.96
C GLY A 149 22.98 13.90 2.78
N SER A 150 22.29 12.76 2.80
CA SER A 150 22.28 11.82 1.68
C SER A 150 21.30 12.27 0.59
N ASN A 151 21.71 13.23 -0.22
CA ASN A 151 20.85 13.89 -1.23
C ASN A 151 20.15 12.91 -2.19
N ASP A 152 20.75 11.77 -2.52
CA ASP A 152 20.16 10.76 -3.41
C ASP A 152 18.85 10.17 -2.86
N HIS A 153 18.66 10.21 -1.53
CA HIS A 153 17.45 9.71 -0.88
C HIS A 153 16.26 10.69 -0.96
N PHE A 154 16.51 11.93 -1.42
CA PHE A 154 15.44 12.90 -1.66
C PHE A 154 14.43 12.40 -2.68
N GLU A 155 14.91 11.84 -3.80
CA GLU A 155 14.03 11.32 -4.85
C GLU A 155 13.25 10.09 -4.36
N LEU A 156 13.88 9.21 -3.60
CA LEU A 156 13.23 8.04 -3.00
C LEU A 156 12.12 8.45 -2.03
N PHE A 157 12.37 9.45 -1.19
CA PHE A 157 11.39 9.96 -0.23
C PHE A 157 10.08 10.39 -0.90
N LEU A 158 10.18 11.20 -1.95
CA LEU A 158 9.01 11.67 -2.70
C LEU A 158 8.38 10.54 -3.52
N LYS A 159 9.20 9.68 -4.14
CA LYS A 159 8.74 8.53 -4.95
C LYS A 159 7.86 7.59 -4.15
N TYR A 160 8.22 7.24 -2.91
CA TYR A 160 7.38 6.37 -2.09
C TYR A 160 6.03 7.01 -1.73
N ALA A 161 6.01 8.32 -1.48
CA ALA A 161 4.76 9.05 -1.23
C ALA A 161 3.89 9.09 -2.49
N GLU A 162 4.47 9.36 -3.66
CA GLU A 162 3.76 9.33 -4.94
C GLU A 162 3.21 7.94 -5.26
N GLU A 163 3.99 6.87 -5.09
CA GLU A 163 3.51 5.50 -5.27
C GLU A 163 2.32 5.20 -4.35
N ALA A 164 2.36 5.65 -3.09
CA ALA A 164 1.23 5.48 -2.19
C ALA A 164 -0.06 6.18 -2.71
N SER A 165 0.06 7.37 -3.30
CA SER A 165 -1.08 8.11 -3.86
C SER A 165 -1.76 7.42 -5.03
N LYS A 166 -1.05 6.54 -5.75
CA LYS A 166 -1.60 5.78 -6.89
C LYS A 166 -2.56 4.68 -6.45
N TYR A 167 -2.35 4.12 -5.26
CA TYR A 167 -3.06 2.92 -4.82
C TYR A 167 -3.94 3.13 -3.58
N HIS A 168 -3.67 4.14 -2.75
CA HIS A 168 -4.25 4.25 -1.40
C HIS A 168 -5.08 5.51 -1.17
N TRP A 169 -5.69 6.06 -2.21
CA TRP A 169 -6.71 7.11 -2.10
C TRP A 169 -6.30 8.23 -1.10
N THR A 170 -7.18 8.58 -0.14
CA THR A 170 -6.93 9.62 0.86
C THR A 170 -5.63 9.41 1.65
N PRO A 171 -5.34 8.25 2.28
CA PRO A 171 -4.06 8.01 2.96
C PRO A 171 -2.83 8.26 2.08
N GLY A 172 -2.87 7.82 0.82
CA GLY A 172 -1.78 8.04 -0.14
C GLY A 172 -1.52 9.51 -0.40
N PHE A 173 -2.57 10.30 -0.66
CA PHE A 173 -2.43 11.75 -0.84
C PHE A 173 -2.05 12.49 0.45
N LEU A 174 -2.44 12.00 1.63
CA LEU A 174 -1.97 12.55 2.90
C LEU A 174 -0.47 12.29 3.12
N LEU A 175 0.06 11.17 2.63
CA LEU A 175 1.50 10.91 2.65
C LEU A 175 2.25 11.87 1.72
N VAL A 176 1.75 12.12 0.51
CA VAL A 176 2.29 13.15 -0.41
C VAL A 176 2.28 14.52 0.25
N TYR A 177 1.14 14.93 0.83
CA TYR A 177 1.02 16.19 1.56
C TYR A 177 2.12 16.34 2.63
N LYS A 178 2.29 15.33 3.48
CA LYS A 178 3.31 15.32 4.53
C LYS A 178 4.72 15.36 3.95
N ALA A 179 4.96 14.63 2.85
CA ALA A 179 6.25 14.58 2.19
C ALA A 179 6.65 15.95 1.64
N CYS A 180 5.74 16.61 0.91
CA CYS A 180 5.95 17.96 0.38
C CYS A 180 6.20 18.99 1.49
N LEU A 181 5.47 18.94 2.61
CA LEU A 181 5.71 19.84 3.74
C LEU A 181 7.11 19.66 4.35
N LYS A 182 7.53 18.40 4.54
CA LYS A 182 8.86 18.07 5.04
C LYS A 182 9.96 18.57 4.09
N THR A 183 9.78 18.37 2.79
CA THR A 183 10.69 18.90 1.77
C THR A 183 10.75 20.42 1.79
N ALA A 184 9.60 21.09 1.85
CA ALA A 184 9.52 22.54 1.93
C ALA A 184 10.28 23.10 3.14
N ALA A 185 10.26 22.40 4.28
CA ALA A 185 10.98 22.83 5.49
C ALA A 185 12.51 22.77 5.36
N LEU A 186 13.05 21.95 4.45
CA LEU A 186 14.50 21.79 4.25
C LEU A 186 15.02 22.54 3.00
N ASN A 187 14.14 23.11 2.18
CA ASN A 187 14.49 23.72 0.90
C ASN A 187 14.54 25.25 0.95
N ASN A 188 15.53 25.84 0.29
CA ASN A 188 15.66 27.29 0.13
C ASN A 188 14.57 27.91 -0.75
N TYR A 189 13.94 27.13 -1.63
CA TYR A 189 12.87 27.55 -2.53
C TYR A 189 11.61 26.69 -2.32
N PRO A 190 10.88 26.86 -1.20
CA PRO A 190 9.88 25.90 -0.76
C PRO A 190 8.50 26.05 -1.42
N LEU A 191 8.30 27.11 -2.22
CA LEU A 191 6.98 27.53 -2.68
C LEU A 191 6.27 26.46 -3.52
N SER A 192 6.98 25.81 -4.44
CA SER A 192 6.43 24.74 -5.29
C SER A 192 5.97 23.54 -4.44
N TYR A 193 6.75 23.17 -3.42
CA TYR A 193 6.38 22.07 -2.53
C TYR A 193 5.17 22.41 -1.66
N TYR A 194 5.01 23.65 -1.21
CA TYR A 194 3.78 24.06 -0.52
C TYR A 194 2.57 24.04 -1.46
N GLN A 195 2.73 24.40 -2.73
CA GLN A 195 1.66 24.31 -3.73
C GLN A 195 1.24 22.85 -3.95
N LEU A 196 2.20 21.94 -4.13
CA LEU A 196 1.96 20.49 -4.25
C LEU A 196 1.33 19.90 -2.98
N ALA A 197 1.77 20.35 -1.80
CA ALA A 197 1.20 19.94 -0.53
C ALA A 197 -0.29 20.33 -0.46
N LEU A 198 -0.62 21.58 -0.82
CA LEU A 198 -2.01 22.04 -0.81
C LEU A 198 -2.87 21.28 -1.84
N GLU A 199 -2.34 21.04 -3.04
CA GLU A 199 -3.00 20.22 -4.06
C GLU A 199 -3.34 18.82 -3.53
N ALA A 200 -2.35 18.12 -3.00
CA ALA A 200 -2.51 16.77 -2.44
C ALA A 200 -3.52 16.74 -1.27
N LEU A 201 -3.47 17.74 -0.38
CA LEU A 201 -4.40 17.84 0.74
C LEU A 201 -5.85 18.06 0.28
N VAL A 202 -6.06 18.89 -0.74
CA VAL A 202 -7.38 19.12 -1.35
C VAL A 202 -7.89 17.86 -2.04
N THR A 203 -7.04 17.15 -2.76
CA THR A 203 -7.38 15.84 -3.35
C THR A 203 -7.78 14.84 -2.27
N ALA A 204 -6.96 14.69 -1.22
CA ALA A 204 -7.22 13.79 -0.10
C ALA A 204 -8.58 14.06 0.57
N ARG A 205 -8.91 15.34 0.80
CA ARG A 205 -10.21 15.74 1.37
C ARG A 205 -11.37 15.32 0.49
N LYS A 206 -11.26 15.55 -0.82
CA LYS A 206 -12.34 15.26 -1.79
C LYS A 206 -12.57 13.77 -2.02
N LEU A 207 -11.54 12.95 -1.81
CA LEU A 207 -11.64 11.50 -1.87
C LEU A 207 -12.12 10.87 -0.54
N SER A 208 -12.11 11.62 0.57
CA SER A 208 -12.24 11.04 1.92
C SER A 208 -13.56 10.30 2.19
N GLU A 209 -14.63 10.62 1.47
CA GLU A 209 -15.95 10.00 1.61
C GLU A 209 -16.22 8.92 0.55
N TYR A 210 -15.30 8.73 -0.41
CA TYR A 210 -15.46 7.69 -1.43
C TYR A 210 -15.28 6.28 -0.82
N SER A 211 -16.08 5.31 -1.25
CA SER A 211 -16.12 3.97 -0.62
C SER A 211 -14.74 3.29 -0.55
N ASP A 212 -14.00 3.22 -1.66
CA ASP A 212 -12.65 2.62 -1.66
C ASP A 212 -11.68 3.42 -0.79
N SER A 213 -11.87 4.73 -0.67
CA SER A 213 -11.05 5.57 0.19
C SER A 213 -11.33 5.33 1.67
N LEU A 214 -12.57 5.01 2.05
CA LEU A 214 -12.90 4.62 3.42
C LEU A 214 -12.23 3.28 3.78
N MET A 215 -12.21 2.33 2.85
CA MET A 215 -11.47 1.06 2.99
C MET A 215 -9.96 1.30 3.12
N ALA A 216 -9.40 2.18 2.28
CA ALA A 216 -7.99 2.58 2.37
C ALA A 216 -7.65 3.20 3.73
N GLN A 217 -8.51 4.10 4.23
CA GLN A 217 -8.35 4.72 5.55
C GLN A 217 -8.39 3.69 6.67
N ASN A 218 -9.35 2.76 6.64
CA ASN A 218 -9.41 1.66 7.60
C ASN A 218 -8.09 0.88 7.63
N ASN A 219 -7.59 0.46 6.46
CA ASN A 219 -6.39 -0.35 6.36
C ASN A 219 -5.12 0.39 6.75
N ALA A 220 -4.98 1.66 6.34
CA ALA A 220 -3.81 2.49 6.61
C ALA A 220 -3.65 2.84 8.10
N TYR A 221 -4.78 3.00 8.79
CA TYR A 221 -4.84 3.52 10.16
C TYR A 221 -5.36 2.49 11.18
N PHE A 222 -5.43 1.22 10.79
CA PHE A 222 -5.84 0.10 11.64
C PHE A 222 -7.22 0.32 12.29
N GLY A 223 -8.19 0.84 11.53
CA GLY A 223 -9.56 1.10 12.00
C GLY A 223 -9.71 2.30 12.95
N ARG A 224 -8.62 2.95 13.36
CA ARG A 224 -8.64 4.08 14.34
C ARG A 224 -9.00 5.44 13.72
N GLY A 225 -9.30 5.47 12.42
CA GLY A 225 -9.54 6.70 11.68
C GLY A 225 -8.29 7.57 11.48
N ILE A 226 -8.41 8.60 10.63
CA ILE A 226 -7.27 9.44 10.20
C ILE A 226 -6.61 10.16 11.38
N VAL A 227 -7.38 10.65 12.35
CA VAL A 227 -6.85 11.51 13.43
C VAL A 227 -6.01 10.70 14.41
N GLU A 228 -6.60 9.65 15.01
CA GLU A 228 -5.91 8.83 16.00
C GLU A 228 -4.83 7.96 15.35
N GLY A 229 -5.14 7.33 14.21
CA GLY A 229 -4.19 6.47 13.51
C GLY A 229 -2.99 7.19 12.90
N ASN A 230 -3.07 8.52 12.73
CA ASN A 230 -1.92 9.37 12.38
C ASN A 230 -1.31 10.08 13.60
N ASN A 231 -1.51 9.55 14.81
CA ASN A 231 -0.97 10.08 16.07
C ASN A 231 -1.24 11.59 16.27
N HIS A 232 -2.44 12.05 15.90
CA HIS A 232 -2.87 13.45 16.01
C HIS A 232 -2.02 14.46 15.21
N GLN A 233 -1.15 14.00 14.30
CA GLN A 233 -0.40 14.88 13.38
C GLN A 233 -1.33 15.57 12.38
N PHE A 234 -2.46 14.92 12.07
CA PHE A 234 -3.59 15.50 11.36
C PHE A 234 -4.80 15.57 12.30
N THR A 235 -5.42 16.74 12.41
CA THR A 235 -6.55 16.95 13.34
C THR A 235 -7.83 17.42 12.66
N SER A 236 -7.72 18.14 11.55
CA SER A 236 -8.86 18.69 10.81
C SER A 236 -8.41 19.14 9.43
N TRP A 237 -9.26 18.89 8.44
CA TRP A 237 -9.06 19.34 7.06
C TRP A 237 -8.88 20.87 6.98
N ASP A 238 -9.79 21.63 7.60
CA ASP A 238 -9.77 23.09 7.53
C ASP A 238 -8.53 23.67 8.23
N LYS A 239 -8.16 23.09 9.40
CA LYS A 239 -6.94 23.52 10.11
C LYS A 239 -5.68 23.21 9.31
N ALA A 240 -5.59 22.02 8.70
CA ALA A 240 -4.43 21.63 7.90
C ALA A 240 -4.28 22.54 6.66
N ILE A 241 -5.39 22.83 5.98
CA ILE A 241 -5.44 23.74 4.84
C ILE A 241 -5.01 25.15 5.26
N ALA A 242 -5.65 25.72 6.29
CA ALA A 242 -5.37 27.07 6.76
C ALA A 242 -3.92 27.22 7.19
N ARG A 243 -3.38 26.23 7.91
CA ARG A 243 -1.97 26.20 8.31
C ARG A 243 -1.03 26.15 7.12
N THR A 244 -1.33 25.34 6.11
CA THR A 244 -0.50 25.23 4.90
C THR A 244 -0.44 26.55 4.15
N ILE A 245 -1.58 27.24 3.99
CA ILE A 245 -1.65 28.57 3.37
C ILE A 245 -0.88 29.60 4.20
N ALA A 246 -1.07 29.62 5.52
CA ALA A 246 -0.43 30.58 6.41
C ALA A 246 1.09 30.45 6.44
N VAL A 247 1.62 29.22 6.51
CA VAL A 247 3.07 28.96 6.57
C VAL A 247 3.74 29.22 5.23
N SER A 248 3.08 28.84 4.13
CA SER A 248 3.67 28.93 2.79
C SER A 248 3.75 30.34 2.24
N LYS A 249 2.92 31.28 2.73
CA LYS A 249 2.70 32.60 2.13
C LYS A 249 2.42 32.51 0.62
N LEU A 250 1.72 31.45 0.19
CA LEU A 250 1.35 31.25 -1.20
C LEU A 250 0.55 32.46 -1.71
N PRO A 251 0.93 33.04 -2.87
CA PRO A 251 0.08 33.98 -3.59
C PRO A 251 -1.31 33.37 -3.81
N ILE A 252 -2.35 34.19 -3.67
CA ILE A 252 -3.76 33.76 -3.80
C ILE A 252 -3.98 33.01 -5.13
N SER A 253 -3.35 33.47 -6.22
CA SER A 253 -3.43 32.82 -7.53
C SER A 253 -2.90 31.39 -7.51
N LEU A 254 -1.75 31.13 -6.88
CA LEU A 254 -1.16 29.79 -6.76
C LEU A 254 -1.95 28.90 -5.81
N GLY A 255 -2.51 29.50 -4.74
CA GLY A 255 -3.46 28.80 -3.87
C GLY A 255 -4.68 28.31 -4.65
N ASN A 256 -5.35 29.21 -5.39
CA ASN A 256 -6.53 28.88 -6.19
C ASN A 256 -6.23 27.83 -7.28
N ASP A 257 -5.06 27.90 -7.91
CA ASP A 257 -4.60 26.90 -8.87
C ASP A 257 -4.45 25.51 -8.21
N ALA A 258 -3.78 25.42 -7.06
CA ALA A 258 -3.63 24.17 -6.31
C ALA A 258 -4.99 23.56 -5.91
N TYR A 259 -5.95 24.39 -5.47
CA TYR A 259 -7.32 23.94 -5.19
C TYR A 259 -8.02 23.39 -6.43
N SER A 260 -7.87 24.07 -7.56
CA SER A 260 -8.50 23.68 -8.83
C SER A 260 -7.94 22.36 -9.34
N LYS A 261 -6.61 22.22 -9.34
CA LYS A 261 -5.90 20.98 -9.70
C LYS A 261 -6.26 19.84 -8.76
N GLY A 262 -6.23 20.08 -7.44
CA GLY A 262 -6.57 19.05 -6.46
C GLY A 262 -8.01 18.55 -6.61
N SER A 263 -8.93 19.47 -6.94
CA SER A 263 -10.33 19.15 -7.27
C SER A 263 -10.47 18.34 -8.55
N GLN A 264 -9.77 18.74 -9.61
CA GLN A 264 -9.79 18.04 -10.89
C GLN A 264 -9.22 16.64 -10.75
N ARG A 265 -8.10 16.48 -10.04
CA ARG A 265 -7.46 15.19 -9.80
C ARG A 265 -8.38 14.23 -9.07
N ALA A 266 -9.07 14.68 -8.01
CA ALA A 266 -10.04 13.86 -7.30
C ALA A 266 -11.20 13.40 -8.19
N ARG A 267 -11.74 14.31 -9.04
CA ARG A 267 -12.80 13.95 -9.98
C ARG A 267 -12.36 12.88 -10.99
N LEU A 268 -11.16 13.03 -11.57
CA LEU A 268 -10.64 12.08 -12.55
C LEU A 268 -10.44 10.68 -11.94
N LEU A 269 -9.95 10.62 -10.71
CA LEU A 269 -9.79 9.35 -10.00
C LEU A 269 -11.14 8.70 -9.69
N ILE A 270 -12.15 9.48 -9.28
CA ILE A 270 -13.49 8.93 -9.03
C ILE A 270 -14.10 8.41 -10.34
N SER A 271 -14.03 9.18 -11.43
CA SER A 271 -14.61 8.80 -12.73
C SER A 271 -14.00 7.53 -13.31
N GLU A 272 -12.67 7.35 -13.19
CA GLU A 272 -11.98 6.14 -13.67
C GLU A 272 -12.59 4.85 -13.08
N PHE A 273 -13.01 4.90 -11.81
CA PHE A 273 -13.60 3.76 -11.11
C PHE A 273 -15.14 3.69 -11.22
N GLU A 274 -15.80 4.76 -11.66
CA GLU A 274 -17.25 4.74 -11.96
C GLU A 274 -17.50 4.22 -13.38
N ASP A 275 -16.72 4.64 -14.37
CA ASP A 275 -16.85 4.21 -15.76
C ASP A 275 -16.55 2.70 -15.91
N THR A 276 -15.59 2.18 -15.13
CA THR A 276 -15.29 0.74 -15.06
C THR A 276 -16.49 -0.09 -14.55
N ILE A 277 -17.41 0.48 -13.79
CA ILE A 277 -18.64 -0.23 -13.36
C ILE A 277 -19.65 -0.31 -14.51
N VAL A 278 -19.77 0.75 -15.31
CA VAL A 278 -20.74 0.84 -16.41
C VAL A 278 -20.40 -0.14 -17.54
N ASP A 279 -19.12 -0.28 -17.90
CA ASP A 279 -18.68 -1.22 -18.94
C ASP A 279 -18.88 -2.70 -18.54
N ASN A 280 -18.71 -3.02 -17.25
CA ASN A 280 -18.96 -4.36 -16.72
C ASN A 280 -20.46 -4.71 -16.63
N LEU A 281 -21.34 -3.70 -16.56
CA LEU A 281 -22.79 -3.89 -16.60
C LEU A 281 -23.36 -3.93 -18.03
N GLN A 282 -22.62 -3.44 -19.03
CA GLN A 282 -23.03 -3.43 -20.45
C GLN A 282 -22.48 -4.60 -21.26
N SER A 283 -21.62 -5.46 -20.69
CA SER A 283 -21.16 -6.67 -21.34
C SER A 283 -22.29 -7.71 -21.39
N PRO A 284 -22.86 -8.05 -22.57
CA PRO A 284 -23.95 -9.00 -22.64
C PRO A 284 -23.44 -10.39 -22.25
N HIS A 285 -24.10 -11.02 -21.29
CA HIS A 285 -24.00 -12.46 -21.06
C HIS A 285 -24.07 -13.17 -22.43
N PRO A 286 -23.10 -14.04 -22.78
CA PRO A 286 -23.31 -14.93 -23.90
C PRO A 286 -24.53 -15.78 -23.55
N ARG A 287 -25.61 -15.60 -24.32
CA ARG A 287 -26.76 -16.49 -24.28
C ARG A 287 -26.21 -17.89 -24.56
N LEU A 288 -26.29 -18.75 -23.55
CA LEU A 288 -26.14 -20.19 -23.71
C LEU A 288 -27.11 -20.63 -24.81
N MET A 289 -26.56 -21.04 -25.95
CA MET A 289 -27.19 -21.96 -26.89
C MET A 289 -26.43 -23.29 -26.83
#